data_AF-A0A450UKW5-F1
#
_entry.id   AF-A0A450UKW5-F1
#
_cell.length_a   1.000
_cell.length_b   1.000
_cell.length_c   1.000
_cell.angle_alpha   90.00
_cell.angle_beta   90.00
_cell.angle_gamma   90.00
#
_symmetry.space_group_name_H-M   'P 1'
#
loop_
_entity.id
_entity.type
_entity.pdbx_description
1 polymer ?
#
loop_
_entity_poly.entity_id
_entity_poly.type
_entity_poly.pdbx_seq_one_letter_code
_entity_poly.pdbx_strand_id
1 'polypeptide(L)'
;MKKIFWVRFNAFERNLITTALESGADALVLPAGLTQKVHALGRITVIAPDGDRKLGVDVRECHITQKSDEDAVVANAGRVPTLITNRDWTVIPLENLISKTTNLIQTVTDPQQARLALTAMEVGATGICLETESAEAIRAVGELIRQVGNERLELVRARIESTEPVGVADRVCVDTTAILQPGQGLLAGDTSGAFFLVYNENVESSYCDPQPFRVNAGAVHAYVRLPENKTGYLAEVRAGSRMLICDEKGRTFPLAVGRAKIEKRPMLIVRARVDTRPVSLIMQNAETIRLTQPSGEPISVTTLRPGDEVLVYLEEGGRHFGVRIRETVTER
;
A
#
# COMPACT_ATOMS: atom_id res chain seq x y z
N MET A 1 -9.11 0.75 -0.73
CA MET A 1 -9.42 -0.59 -0.14
C MET A 1 -8.63 -1.62 -0.93
N LYS A 2 -7.97 -2.59 -0.27
CA LYS A 2 -7.20 -3.61 -0.99
C LYS A 2 -8.13 -4.38 -1.93
N LYS A 3 -7.80 -4.43 -3.22
CA LYS A 3 -8.50 -5.26 -4.21
C LYS A 3 -8.01 -6.70 -4.10
N ILE A 4 -8.94 -7.65 -4.22
CA ILE A 4 -8.64 -9.09 -4.13
C ILE A 4 -8.23 -9.62 -5.50
N PHE A 5 -7.20 -10.47 -5.55
CA PHE A 5 -6.79 -11.16 -6.77
C PHE A 5 -6.83 -12.68 -6.61
N TRP A 6 -7.77 -13.33 -7.29
CA TRP A 6 -7.85 -14.78 -7.38
C TRP A 6 -7.47 -15.24 -8.79
N VAL A 7 -6.98 -16.47 -8.88
CA VAL A 7 -6.73 -17.13 -10.17
C VAL A 7 -7.36 -18.51 -10.14
N ARG A 8 -8.13 -18.84 -11.17
CA ARG A 8 -8.76 -20.15 -11.31
C ARG A 8 -7.98 -21.00 -12.31
N PHE A 9 -7.70 -22.24 -11.93
CA PHE A 9 -7.10 -23.23 -12.82
C PHE A 9 -7.95 -24.50 -12.85
N ASN A 10 -8.08 -25.11 -14.03
CA ASN A 10 -8.81 -26.36 -14.21
C ASN A 10 -7.94 -27.61 -13.95
N ALA A 11 -6.62 -27.45 -13.91
CA ALA A 11 -5.67 -28.51 -13.68
C ALA A 11 -4.43 -27.97 -12.94
N PHE A 12 -3.59 -28.88 -12.46
CA PHE A 12 -2.34 -28.50 -11.82
C PHE A 12 -1.27 -28.16 -12.85
N GLU A 13 -1.03 -26.87 -13.06
CA GLU A 13 0.05 -26.36 -13.91
C GLU A 13 1.06 -25.61 -13.06
N ARG A 14 2.19 -26.25 -12.76
CA ARG A 14 3.18 -25.74 -11.79
C ARG A 14 3.61 -24.31 -12.12
N ASN A 15 3.91 -24.02 -13.39
CA ASN A 15 4.37 -22.71 -13.85
C ASN A 15 3.32 -21.60 -13.62
N LEU A 16 2.05 -21.87 -13.96
CA LEU A 16 0.98 -20.90 -13.79
C LEU A 16 0.67 -20.66 -12.30
N ILE A 17 0.69 -21.71 -11.49
CA ILE A 17 0.47 -21.62 -10.05
C ILE A 17 1.61 -20.80 -9.39
N THR A 18 2.87 -21.07 -9.73
CA THR A 18 3.99 -20.28 -9.21
C THR A 18 3.92 -18.83 -9.68
N THR A 19 3.54 -18.60 -10.94
CA THR A 19 3.34 -17.23 -11.46
C THR A 19 2.24 -16.49 -10.70
N ALA A 20 1.13 -17.16 -10.36
CA ALA A 20 0.06 -16.55 -9.56
C ALA A 20 0.52 -16.17 -8.15
N LEU A 21 1.28 -17.05 -7.49
CA LEU A 21 1.89 -16.77 -6.18
C LEU A 21 2.82 -15.54 -6.24
N GLU A 22 3.72 -15.50 -7.21
CA GLU A 22 4.68 -14.39 -7.41
C GLU A 22 3.99 -13.07 -7.80
N SER A 23 2.87 -13.17 -8.50
CA SER A 23 2.04 -12.01 -8.90
C SER A 23 1.14 -11.49 -7.80
N GLY A 24 1.18 -12.10 -6.60
CA GLY A 24 0.47 -11.66 -5.42
C GLY A 24 -1.00 -12.08 -5.37
N ALA A 25 -1.34 -13.24 -5.95
CA ALA A 25 -2.67 -13.83 -5.79
C ALA A 25 -2.99 -14.07 -4.31
N ASP A 26 -4.19 -13.70 -3.89
CA ASP A 26 -4.71 -13.92 -2.55
C ASP A 26 -5.28 -15.33 -2.37
N ALA A 27 -5.82 -15.93 -3.44
CA ALA A 27 -6.33 -17.29 -3.44
C ALA A 27 -6.28 -17.94 -4.83
N LEU A 28 -6.25 -19.28 -4.85
CA LEU A 28 -6.40 -20.06 -6.07
C LEU A 28 -7.71 -20.86 -6.04
N VAL A 29 -8.49 -20.81 -7.13
CA VAL A 29 -9.71 -21.62 -7.28
C VAL A 29 -9.37 -22.86 -8.08
N LEU A 30 -9.59 -24.05 -7.50
CA LEU A 30 -9.09 -25.32 -8.04
C LEU A 30 -10.12 -26.45 -7.91
N PRO A 31 -10.05 -27.49 -8.77
CA PRO A 31 -10.69 -28.77 -8.52
C PRO A 31 -10.17 -29.46 -7.26
N ALA A 32 -10.95 -30.43 -6.75
CA ALA A 32 -10.56 -31.24 -5.61
C ALA A 32 -9.28 -32.07 -5.88
N GLY A 33 -8.48 -32.32 -4.83
CA GLY A 33 -7.30 -33.18 -4.86
C GLY A 33 -6.00 -32.48 -5.23
N LEU A 34 -6.03 -31.15 -5.43
CA LEU A 34 -4.85 -30.35 -5.79
C LEU A 34 -4.31 -29.51 -4.63
N THR A 35 -5.06 -29.38 -3.54
CA THR A 35 -4.73 -28.50 -2.39
C THR A 35 -3.34 -28.75 -1.82
N GLN A 36 -3.02 -30.02 -1.51
CA GLN A 36 -1.70 -30.37 -0.96
C GLN A 36 -0.54 -30.03 -1.90
N LYS A 37 -0.72 -30.20 -3.22
CA LYS A 37 0.32 -29.89 -4.20
C LYS A 37 0.58 -28.39 -4.28
N VAL A 38 -0.46 -27.57 -4.16
CA VAL A 38 -0.33 -26.10 -4.13
C VAL A 38 0.34 -25.64 -2.84
N HIS A 39 -0.07 -26.18 -1.69
CA HIS A 39 0.55 -25.84 -0.41
C HIS A 39 2.02 -26.26 -0.32
N ALA A 40 2.44 -27.28 -1.08
CA ALA A 40 3.85 -27.63 -1.24
C ALA A 40 4.66 -26.58 -2.03
N LEU A 41 4.01 -25.73 -2.84
CA LEU A 41 4.65 -24.64 -3.58
C LEU A 41 4.67 -23.33 -2.79
N GLY A 42 3.67 -23.07 -1.94
CA GLY A 42 3.61 -21.85 -1.15
C GLY A 42 2.38 -21.75 -0.25
N ARG A 43 2.42 -20.81 0.69
CA ARG A 43 1.30 -20.49 1.58
C ARG A 43 0.31 -19.57 0.87
N ILE A 44 -0.80 -20.13 0.40
CA ILE A 44 -1.90 -19.40 -0.25
C ILE A 44 -3.23 -20.06 0.11
N THR A 45 -4.31 -19.28 0.13
CA THR A 45 -5.66 -19.82 0.31
C THR A 45 -6.05 -20.62 -0.94
N VAL A 46 -6.46 -21.88 -0.76
CA VAL A 46 -7.02 -22.70 -1.82
C VAL A 46 -8.54 -22.76 -1.67
N ILE A 47 -9.26 -22.36 -2.71
CA ILE A 47 -10.71 -22.47 -2.83
C ILE A 47 -11.01 -23.72 -3.66
N ALA A 48 -11.35 -24.82 -2.98
CA ALA A 48 -11.62 -26.13 -3.56
C ALA A 48 -12.49 -26.96 -2.60
N PRO A 49 -13.12 -28.07 -3.03
CA PRO A 49 -13.89 -28.93 -2.13
C PRO A 49 -13.08 -29.49 -0.95
N ASP A 50 -11.77 -29.72 -1.14
CA ASP A 50 -10.78 -30.15 -0.15
C ASP A 50 -9.84 -29.01 0.29
N GLY A 51 -10.15 -27.76 -0.08
CA GLY A 51 -9.33 -26.58 0.18
C GLY A 51 -9.60 -25.91 1.53
N ASP A 52 -8.91 -24.79 1.76
CA ASP A 52 -9.08 -23.91 2.93
C ASP A 52 -10.46 -23.24 2.95
N ARG A 53 -11.05 -23.04 1.76
CA ARG A 53 -12.41 -22.49 1.55
C ARG A 53 -13.14 -23.30 0.49
N LYS A 54 -14.46 -23.40 0.61
CA LYS A 54 -15.30 -24.21 -0.28
C LYS A 54 -16.29 -23.36 -1.06
N LEU A 55 -16.36 -23.60 -2.37
CA LEU A 55 -17.43 -23.06 -3.22
C LEU A 55 -18.79 -23.59 -2.74
N GLY A 56 -19.79 -22.71 -2.72
CA GLY A 56 -21.13 -22.97 -2.21
C GLY A 56 -21.29 -22.80 -0.68
N VAL A 57 -20.18 -22.70 0.07
CA VAL A 57 -20.19 -22.53 1.53
C VAL A 57 -19.52 -21.21 1.93
N ASP A 58 -18.20 -21.12 1.71
CA ASP A 58 -17.38 -19.97 2.09
C ASP A 58 -17.31 -18.91 0.98
N VAL A 59 -17.64 -19.31 -0.24
CA VAL A 59 -17.67 -18.48 -1.45
C VAL A 59 -18.88 -18.88 -2.28
N ARG A 60 -19.69 -17.92 -2.70
CA ARG A 60 -20.79 -18.18 -3.64
C ARG A 60 -20.31 -18.04 -5.07
N GLU A 61 -20.89 -18.82 -5.97
CA GLU A 61 -20.67 -18.69 -7.41
C GLU A 61 -22.02 -18.47 -8.09
N CYS A 62 -22.08 -17.44 -8.93
CA CYS A 62 -23.30 -17.05 -9.62
C CYS A 62 -22.98 -16.81 -11.10
N HIS A 63 -23.67 -17.54 -11.97
CA HIS A 63 -23.60 -17.36 -13.41
C HIS A 63 -24.74 -16.44 -13.84
N ILE A 64 -24.42 -15.21 -14.26
CA ILE A 64 -25.42 -14.24 -14.71
C ILE A 64 -25.65 -14.44 -16.20
N THR A 65 -26.83 -14.97 -16.52
CA THR A 65 -27.31 -15.22 -17.88
C THR A 65 -28.48 -14.32 -18.25
N GLN A 66 -29.19 -13.80 -17.23
CA GLN A 66 -30.32 -12.89 -17.34
C GLN A 66 -30.39 -11.98 -16.11
N LYS A 67 -31.17 -10.89 -16.19
CA LYS A 67 -31.23 -9.87 -15.13
C LYS A 67 -31.73 -10.40 -13.78
N SER A 68 -32.64 -11.38 -13.76
CA SER A 68 -33.15 -11.97 -12.52
C SER A 68 -32.10 -12.77 -11.74
N ASP A 69 -31.00 -13.16 -12.38
CA ASP A 69 -29.91 -13.88 -11.69
C ASP A 69 -29.17 -12.94 -10.71
N GLU A 70 -29.25 -11.61 -10.91
CA GLU A 70 -28.70 -10.60 -9.99
C GLU A 70 -29.34 -10.68 -8.59
N ASP A 71 -30.60 -11.09 -8.49
CA ASP A 71 -31.34 -11.12 -7.22
C ASP A 71 -30.71 -12.12 -6.24
N ALA A 72 -30.17 -13.23 -6.74
CA ALA A 72 -29.45 -14.22 -5.93
C ALA A 72 -28.14 -13.66 -5.36
N VAL A 73 -27.45 -12.81 -6.13
CA VAL A 73 -26.23 -12.12 -5.69
C VAL A 73 -26.56 -11.09 -4.62
N VAL A 74 -27.60 -10.27 -4.82
CA VAL A 74 -28.06 -9.27 -3.85
C VAL A 74 -28.56 -9.93 -2.55
N ALA A 75 -29.28 -11.06 -2.65
CA ALA A 75 -29.76 -11.80 -1.49
C ALA A 75 -28.64 -12.33 -0.57
N ASN A 76 -27.42 -12.49 -1.10
CA ASN A 76 -26.25 -12.82 -0.29
C ASN A 76 -25.80 -11.66 0.63
N ALA A 77 -26.13 -10.41 0.28
CA ALA A 77 -25.85 -9.20 1.05
C ALA A 77 -24.38 -9.06 1.49
N GLY A 78 -23.44 -9.49 0.64
CA GLY A 78 -22.00 -9.41 0.89
C GLY A 78 -21.46 -10.31 2.02
N ARG A 79 -22.27 -11.19 2.62
CA ARG A 79 -21.89 -12.05 3.75
C ARG A 79 -20.65 -12.90 3.48
N VAL A 80 -20.60 -13.48 2.27
CA VAL A 80 -19.44 -14.22 1.75
C VAL A 80 -19.08 -13.68 0.36
N PRO A 81 -17.80 -13.80 -0.08
CA PRO A 81 -17.44 -13.39 -1.42
C PRO A 81 -18.30 -14.09 -2.47
N THR A 82 -18.78 -13.34 -3.46
CA THR A 82 -19.56 -13.88 -4.57
C THR A 82 -18.78 -13.74 -5.86
N LEU A 83 -18.41 -14.88 -6.43
CA LEU A 83 -17.82 -14.99 -7.74
C LEU A 83 -18.91 -14.83 -8.80
N ILE A 84 -18.76 -13.85 -9.67
CA ILE A 84 -19.72 -13.56 -10.74
C ILE A 84 -19.09 -13.92 -12.08
N THR A 85 -19.76 -14.78 -12.83
CA THR A 85 -19.39 -15.13 -14.21
C THR A 85 -20.54 -14.73 -15.13
N ASN A 86 -20.25 -13.97 -16.18
CA ASN A 86 -21.25 -13.50 -17.14
C ASN A 86 -21.24 -14.41 -18.37
N ARG A 87 -22.42 -14.67 -18.97
CA ARG A 87 -22.52 -15.46 -20.22
C ARG A 87 -21.80 -14.80 -21.39
N ASP A 88 -22.14 -13.54 -21.64
CA ASP A 88 -21.49 -12.69 -22.64
C ASP A 88 -20.74 -11.63 -21.85
N TRP A 89 -19.40 -11.69 -21.86
CA TRP A 89 -18.63 -10.83 -20.98
C TRP A 89 -18.91 -9.35 -21.30
N THR A 90 -19.52 -8.68 -20.33
CA THR A 90 -19.80 -7.25 -20.30
C THR A 90 -19.71 -6.80 -18.84
N VAL A 91 -19.43 -5.52 -18.61
CA VAL A 91 -19.34 -4.95 -17.25
C VAL A 91 -20.71 -4.62 -16.64
N ILE A 92 -21.77 -4.58 -17.45
CA ILE A 92 -23.11 -4.11 -17.07
C ILE A 92 -23.68 -4.86 -15.84
N PRO A 93 -23.63 -6.20 -15.74
CA PRO A 93 -24.13 -6.89 -14.55
C PRO A 93 -23.39 -6.48 -13.28
N LEU A 94 -22.07 -6.28 -13.37
CA LEU A 94 -21.27 -5.82 -12.25
C LEU A 94 -21.66 -4.40 -11.83
N GLU A 95 -21.87 -3.48 -12.78
CA GLU A 95 -22.32 -2.11 -12.51
C GLU A 95 -23.66 -2.10 -11.77
N ASN A 96 -24.62 -2.91 -12.22
CA ASN A 96 -25.92 -3.05 -11.54
C ASN A 96 -25.78 -3.53 -10.10
N LEU A 97 -24.81 -4.40 -9.81
CA LEU A 97 -24.62 -5.03 -8.52
C LEU A 97 -23.79 -4.20 -7.53
N ILE A 98 -22.79 -3.44 -7.99
CA ILE A 98 -21.92 -2.60 -7.14
C ILE A 98 -22.74 -1.61 -6.30
N SER A 99 -23.85 -1.10 -6.84
CA SER A 99 -24.74 -0.18 -6.12
C SER A 99 -25.65 -0.86 -5.07
N LYS A 100 -25.82 -2.20 -5.14
CA LYS A 100 -26.78 -2.96 -4.34
C LYS A 100 -26.14 -3.85 -3.28
N THR A 101 -24.91 -4.29 -3.49
CA THR A 101 -24.20 -5.22 -2.58
C THR A 101 -22.68 -5.08 -2.72
N THR A 102 -21.94 -5.70 -1.81
CA THR A 102 -20.47 -5.71 -1.77
C THR A 102 -19.92 -7.14 -1.87
N ASN A 103 -18.59 -7.30 -1.76
CA ASN A 103 -17.89 -8.58 -1.76
C ASN A 103 -18.03 -9.33 -3.11
N LEU A 104 -17.99 -8.56 -4.19
CA LEU A 104 -18.15 -9.03 -5.57
C LEU A 104 -16.78 -9.30 -6.19
N ILE A 105 -16.57 -10.53 -6.65
CA ILE A 105 -15.36 -10.95 -7.36
C ILE A 105 -15.76 -11.25 -8.79
N GLN A 106 -15.34 -10.40 -9.73
CA GLN A 106 -15.68 -10.58 -11.13
C GLN A 106 -14.73 -11.59 -11.78
N THR A 107 -15.28 -12.63 -12.39
CA THR A 107 -14.52 -13.53 -13.25
C THR A 107 -14.19 -12.82 -14.57
N VAL A 108 -12.94 -12.91 -14.98
CA VAL A 108 -12.40 -12.31 -16.22
C VAL A 108 -11.41 -13.26 -16.86
N THR A 109 -11.17 -13.11 -18.16
CA THR A 109 -10.23 -13.97 -18.91
C THR A 109 -8.93 -13.28 -19.30
N ASP A 110 -8.87 -11.95 -19.22
CA ASP A 110 -7.73 -11.16 -19.66
C ASP A 110 -7.56 -9.83 -18.89
N PRO A 111 -6.41 -9.15 -19.04
CA PRO A 111 -6.14 -7.90 -18.34
C PRO A 111 -7.03 -6.71 -18.73
N GLN A 112 -7.58 -6.68 -19.94
CA GLN A 112 -8.48 -5.59 -20.35
C GLN A 112 -9.81 -5.70 -19.61
N GLN A 113 -10.34 -6.91 -19.52
CA GLN A 113 -11.53 -7.21 -18.74
C GLN A 113 -11.34 -6.89 -17.25
N ALA A 114 -10.21 -7.31 -16.69
CA ALA A 114 -9.85 -7.00 -15.30
C ALA A 114 -9.85 -5.48 -15.04
N ARG A 115 -9.28 -4.69 -15.97
CA ARG A 115 -9.24 -3.23 -15.86
C ARG A 115 -10.64 -2.64 -15.83
N LEU A 116 -11.50 -3.02 -16.77
CA LEU A 116 -12.86 -2.49 -16.84
C LEU A 116 -13.64 -2.81 -15.55
N ALA A 117 -13.54 -4.05 -15.07
CA ALA A 117 -14.21 -4.49 -13.85
C ALA A 117 -13.70 -3.76 -12.59
N LEU A 118 -12.39 -3.46 -12.51
CA LEU A 118 -11.80 -2.76 -11.38
C LEU A 118 -12.09 -1.25 -11.35
N THR A 119 -12.44 -0.65 -12.48
CA THR A 119 -12.72 0.80 -12.59
C THR A 119 -14.20 1.14 -12.82
N ALA A 120 -15.07 0.13 -12.93
CA ALA A 120 -16.50 0.32 -13.19
C ALA A 120 -17.16 1.25 -12.15
N MET A 121 -17.91 2.25 -12.61
CA MET A 121 -18.60 3.23 -11.75
C MET A 121 -17.72 3.89 -10.66
N GLU A 122 -16.43 4.10 -10.92
CA GLU A 122 -15.44 4.68 -9.98
C GLU A 122 -15.18 3.89 -8.69
N VAL A 123 -15.92 2.80 -8.45
CA VAL A 123 -15.79 1.91 -7.29
C VAL A 123 -15.16 0.57 -7.69
N GLY A 124 -15.67 -0.02 -8.78
CA GLY A 124 -15.26 -1.31 -9.33
C GLY A 124 -15.58 -2.51 -8.44
N ALA A 125 -15.28 -3.70 -8.95
CA ALA A 125 -15.39 -4.96 -8.20
C ALA A 125 -14.53 -4.93 -6.92
N THR A 126 -14.91 -5.74 -5.93
CA THR A 126 -14.09 -5.97 -4.73
C THR A 126 -12.81 -6.72 -5.10
N GLY A 127 -12.88 -7.60 -6.08
CA GLY A 127 -11.74 -8.32 -6.63
C GLY A 127 -11.98 -8.90 -8.00
N ILE A 128 -10.95 -9.56 -8.51
CA ILE A 128 -10.94 -10.24 -9.80
C ILE A 128 -10.61 -11.70 -9.58
N CYS A 129 -11.30 -12.59 -10.29
CA CYS A 129 -10.88 -13.97 -10.48
C CYS A 129 -10.47 -14.15 -11.95
N LEU A 130 -9.18 -14.32 -12.19
CA LEU A 130 -8.65 -14.51 -13.53
C LEU A 130 -8.71 -15.99 -13.92
N GLU A 131 -9.38 -16.29 -15.03
CA GLU A 131 -9.37 -17.59 -15.70
C GLU A 131 -8.49 -17.49 -16.94
N THR A 132 -7.27 -18.03 -16.89
CA THR A 132 -6.32 -17.93 -18.00
C THR A 132 -5.30 -19.05 -17.98
N GLU A 133 -4.75 -19.35 -19.17
CA GLU A 133 -3.60 -20.24 -19.36
C GLU A 133 -2.30 -19.45 -19.64
N SER A 134 -2.35 -18.11 -19.62
CA SER A 134 -1.19 -17.24 -19.87
C SER A 134 -0.55 -16.71 -18.59
N ALA A 135 0.74 -17.01 -18.40
CA ALA A 135 1.54 -16.44 -17.33
C ALA A 135 1.66 -14.91 -17.43
N GLU A 136 1.72 -14.37 -18.65
CA GLU A 136 1.78 -12.93 -18.93
C GLU A 136 0.50 -12.23 -18.45
N ALA A 137 -0.66 -12.82 -18.73
CA ALA A 137 -1.95 -12.30 -18.26
C ALA A 137 -2.03 -12.26 -16.73
N ILE A 138 -1.55 -13.31 -16.05
CA ILE A 138 -1.49 -13.36 -14.58
C ILE A 138 -0.64 -12.22 -14.02
N ARG A 139 0.57 -12.01 -14.57
CA ARG A 139 1.46 -10.91 -14.13
C ARG A 139 0.82 -9.54 -14.35
N ALA A 140 0.22 -9.33 -15.52
CA ALA A 140 -0.41 -8.07 -15.87
C ALA A 140 -1.62 -7.74 -14.97
N VAL A 141 -2.45 -8.73 -14.62
CA VAL A 141 -3.56 -8.52 -13.69
C VAL A 141 -3.06 -8.29 -12.27
N GLY A 142 -2.02 -9.02 -11.81
CA GLY A 142 -1.41 -8.78 -10.51
C GLY A 142 -0.84 -7.36 -10.36
N GLU A 143 -0.18 -6.85 -11.41
CA GLU A 143 0.27 -5.45 -11.49
C GLU A 143 -0.88 -4.45 -11.43
N LEU A 144 -1.94 -4.69 -12.20
CA LEU A 144 -3.13 -3.85 -12.21
C LEU A 144 -3.82 -3.79 -10.84
N ILE A 145 -3.97 -4.94 -10.16
CA ILE A 145 -4.56 -5.03 -8.81
C ILE A 145 -3.74 -4.17 -7.83
N ARG A 146 -2.40 -4.26 -7.89
CA ARG A 146 -1.53 -3.42 -7.06
C ARG A 146 -1.72 -1.93 -7.35
N GLN A 147 -1.73 -1.54 -8.63
CA GLN A 147 -1.88 -0.14 -9.02
C GLN A 147 -3.22 0.45 -8.58
N VAL A 148 -4.33 -0.28 -8.76
CA VAL A 148 -5.68 0.17 -8.37
C VAL A 148 -5.85 0.15 -6.85
N GLY A 149 -5.19 -0.77 -6.15
CA GLY A 149 -5.26 -0.90 -4.69
C GLY A 149 -4.46 0.14 -3.93
N ASN A 150 -3.48 0.77 -4.57
CA ASN A 150 -2.61 1.76 -3.95
C ASN A 150 -3.28 3.12 -3.78
N GLU A 151 -3.05 3.76 -2.64
CA GLU A 151 -3.49 5.14 -2.42
C GLU A 151 -2.62 6.12 -3.21
N ARG A 152 -3.21 7.25 -3.61
CA ARG A 152 -2.47 8.38 -4.15
C ARG A 152 -2.65 9.56 -3.22
N LEU A 153 -1.54 10.12 -2.78
CA LEU A 153 -1.51 11.24 -1.85
C LEU A 153 -1.24 12.53 -2.62
N GLU A 154 -1.83 13.62 -2.16
CA GLU A 154 -1.51 14.95 -2.66
C GLU A 154 -0.41 15.55 -1.77
N LEU A 155 0.81 15.62 -2.31
CA LEU A 155 1.92 16.26 -1.63
C LEU A 155 1.90 17.75 -1.93
N VAL A 156 2.17 18.55 -0.91
CA VAL A 156 2.24 20.01 -1.00
C VAL A 156 3.63 20.50 -0.64
N ARG A 157 3.94 21.75 -1.01
CA ARG A 157 5.24 22.36 -0.72
C ARG A 157 5.19 23.01 0.65
N ALA A 158 6.15 22.67 1.50
CA ALA A 158 6.43 23.39 2.73
C ALA A 158 7.71 24.21 2.57
N ARG A 159 7.68 25.44 3.05
CA ARG A 159 8.84 26.33 3.09
C ARG A 159 9.56 26.14 4.42
N ILE A 160 10.87 25.86 4.38
CA ILE A 160 11.70 25.75 5.57
C ILE A 160 11.74 27.10 6.31
N GLU A 161 11.55 27.05 7.63
CA GLU A 161 11.65 28.20 8.53
C GLU A 161 12.99 28.20 9.27
N SER A 162 13.35 27.07 9.89
CA SER A 162 14.61 26.92 10.62
C SER A 162 15.06 25.46 10.74
N THR A 163 16.35 25.29 11.01
CA THR A 163 16.94 24.03 11.49
C THR A 163 17.77 24.32 12.74
N GLU A 164 17.54 23.57 13.82
CA GLU A 164 18.18 23.83 15.12
C GLU A 164 18.66 22.52 15.76
N PRO A 165 19.91 22.41 16.23
CA PRO A 165 20.37 21.25 16.97
C PRO A 165 19.54 21.02 18.25
N VAL A 166 19.17 19.77 18.54
CA VAL A 166 18.42 19.40 19.76
C VAL A 166 19.20 18.48 20.70
N GLY A 167 20.47 18.22 20.38
CA GLY A 167 21.34 17.35 21.19
C GLY A 167 21.24 15.88 20.79
N VAL A 168 21.65 14.98 21.68
CA VAL A 168 21.65 13.54 21.43
C VAL A 168 20.30 12.93 21.81
N ALA A 169 19.66 12.23 20.87
CA ALA A 169 18.42 11.51 21.13
C ALA A 169 18.36 10.19 20.33
N ASP A 170 17.35 9.37 20.63
CA ASP A 170 17.12 8.09 19.96
C ASP A 170 16.43 8.33 18.60
N ARG A 171 17.11 7.94 17.51
CA ARG A 171 16.61 7.96 16.13
C ARG A 171 16.12 6.58 15.70
N VAL A 172 15.19 6.52 14.77
CA VAL A 172 14.73 5.29 14.13
C VAL A 172 15.13 5.27 12.64
N CYS A 173 15.90 4.26 12.26
CA CYS A 173 16.12 3.90 10.86
C CYS A 173 15.23 2.73 10.48
N VAL A 174 14.55 2.82 9.36
CA VAL A 174 13.71 1.77 8.83
C VAL A 174 14.40 1.14 7.63
N ASP A 175 14.79 -0.12 7.75
CA ASP A 175 15.28 -0.96 6.66
C ASP A 175 14.08 -1.71 6.06
N THR A 176 13.80 -1.47 4.79
CA THR A 176 12.68 -2.10 4.07
C THR A 176 13.10 -3.40 3.39
N THR A 177 12.13 -4.20 2.93
CA THR A 177 12.38 -5.49 2.24
C THR A 177 12.58 -5.34 0.73
N ALA A 178 12.77 -4.13 0.21
CA ALA A 178 13.03 -3.89 -1.21
C ALA A 178 14.02 -2.73 -1.39
N ILE A 179 14.64 -2.66 -2.57
CA ILE A 179 15.45 -1.52 -2.99
C ILE A 179 14.49 -0.41 -3.41
N LEU A 180 14.52 0.72 -2.69
CA LEU A 180 13.72 1.88 -3.03
C LEU A 180 14.39 2.70 -4.14
N GLN A 181 13.58 3.19 -5.07
CA GLN A 181 14.03 4.05 -6.16
C GLN A 181 14.33 5.48 -5.65
N PRO A 182 15.12 6.28 -6.39
CA PRO A 182 15.18 7.73 -6.16
C PRO A 182 13.80 8.39 -6.08
N GLY A 183 13.66 9.35 -5.18
CA GLY A 183 12.38 10.00 -4.85
C GLY A 183 11.51 9.26 -3.84
N GLN A 184 11.76 7.97 -3.60
CA GLN A 184 10.94 7.16 -2.68
C GLN A 184 11.40 7.29 -1.24
N GLY A 185 10.44 7.26 -0.32
CA GLY A 185 10.69 7.50 1.07
C GLY A 185 9.54 7.12 1.99
N LEU A 186 9.62 7.62 3.22
CA LEU A 186 8.56 7.52 4.23
C LEU A 186 8.02 8.91 4.54
N LEU A 187 6.73 8.99 4.83
CA LEU A 187 6.11 10.20 5.34
C LEU A 187 6.19 10.19 6.87
N ALA A 188 6.98 11.10 7.46
CA ALA A 188 7.20 11.19 8.90
C ALA A 188 7.10 12.64 9.42
N GLY A 189 6.60 12.82 10.64
CA GLY A 189 6.43 14.14 11.25
C GLY A 189 6.25 14.07 12.76
N ASP A 190 6.54 15.15 13.47
CA ASP A 190 6.37 15.22 14.93
C ASP A 190 4.88 15.23 15.33
N THR A 191 3.99 15.60 14.41
CA THR A 191 2.53 15.59 14.61
C THR A 191 1.86 14.59 13.68
N SER A 192 0.68 14.14 14.09
CA SER A 192 -0.13 13.17 13.33
C SER A 192 -0.81 13.76 12.09
N GLY A 193 -0.72 15.09 11.91
CA GLY A 193 -1.39 15.85 10.85
C GLY A 193 -0.48 16.38 9.74
N ALA A 194 0.85 16.32 9.91
CA ALA A 194 1.78 16.88 8.93
C ALA A 194 3.09 16.08 8.88
N PHE A 195 3.44 15.62 7.68
CA PHE A 195 4.53 14.67 7.46
C PHE A 195 5.46 15.16 6.36
N PHE A 196 6.76 15.21 6.60
CA PHE A 196 7.75 15.37 5.54
C PHE A 196 7.91 14.07 4.75
N LEU A 197 8.17 14.19 3.44
CA LEU A 197 8.69 13.08 2.66
C LEU A 197 10.19 12.92 2.93
N VAL A 198 10.52 11.95 3.78
CA VAL A 198 11.90 11.62 4.16
C VAL A 198 12.47 10.68 3.12
N TYR A 199 13.53 11.14 2.46
CA TYR A 199 14.12 10.51 1.30
C TYR A 199 14.98 9.28 1.70
N ASN A 200 15.05 8.26 0.83
CA ASN A 200 15.84 7.06 1.10
C ASN A 200 17.35 7.27 0.99
N GLU A 201 18.15 6.40 1.62
CA GLU A 201 19.61 6.51 1.65
C GLU A 201 20.26 5.99 0.36
N ASN A 202 19.85 6.47 -0.81
CA ASN A 202 20.38 6.00 -2.11
C ASN A 202 21.42 6.92 -2.76
N VAL A 203 21.69 8.08 -2.16
CA VAL A 203 22.65 9.05 -2.70
C VAL A 203 24.04 8.68 -2.20
N GLU A 204 24.95 8.44 -3.14
CA GLU A 204 26.35 8.16 -2.85
C GLU A 204 27.01 9.34 -2.10
N SER A 205 27.92 9.03 -1.19
CA SER A 205 28.70 10.03 -0.46
C SER A 205 30.18 9.64 -0.47
N SER A 206 31.07 10.58 -0.18
CA SER A 206 32.50 10.29 -0.06
C SER A 206 32.88 9.37 1.11
N TYR A 207 31.95 9.10 2.03
CA TYR A 207 32.23 8.41 3.28
C TYR A 207 31.49 7.08 3.46
N CYS A 208 30.40 6.84 2.73
CA CYS A 208 29.66 5.59 2.78
C CYS A 208 28.91 5.29 1.49
N ASP A 209 28.81 3.99 1.19
CA ASP A 209 27.99 3.46 0.11
C ASP A 209 26.50 3.68 0.40
N PRO A 210 25.67 3.91 -0.64
CA PRO A 210 24.24 4.04 -0.48
C PRO A 210 23.59 2.74 0.01
N GLN A 211 22.60 2.89 0.89
CA GLN A 211 21.73 1.82 1.36
C GLN A 211 20.29 2.11 0.91
N PRO A 212 19.96 1.88 -0.38
CA PRO A 212 18.70 2.34 -0.97
C PRO A 212 17.44 1.70 -0.37
N PHE A 213 17.59 0.63 0.42
CA PHE A 213 16.51 0.01 1.18
C PHE A 213 16.21 0.72 2.53
N ARG A 214 17.04 1.67 2.96
CA ARG A 214 16.95 2.35 4.25
C ARG A 214 16.35 3.76 4.13
N VAL A 215 15.53 4.11 5.13
CA VAL A 215 15.08 5.49 5.39
C VAL A 215 15.41 5.87 6.84
N ASN A 216 16.08 7.00 7.02
CA ASN A 216 16.39 7.56 8.34
C ASN A 216 15.22 8.43 8.81
N ALA A 217 14.17 7.79 9.33
CA ALA A 217 12.83 8.35 9.39
C ALA A 217 12.63 9.51 10.39
N GLY A 218 13.32 9.50 11.54
CA GLY A 218 13.16 10.54 12.56
C GLY A 218 13.46 10.05 13.98
N ALA A 219 13.07 10.83 14.99
CA ALA A 219 13.14 10.44 16.39
C ALA A 219 12.04 9.42 16.77
N VAL A 220 12.25 8.68 17.85
CA VAL A 220 11.34 7.60 18.31
C VAL A 220 9.87 8.03 18.52
N HIS A 221 9.61 9.29 18.88
CA HIS A 221 8.26 9.81 19.12
C HIS A 221 7.54 10.26 17.85
N ALA A 222 8.25 10.44 16.73
CA ALA A 222 7.65 10.95 15.52
C ALA A 222 6.65 9.94 14.95
N TYR A 223 5.60 10.46 14.31
CA TYR A 223 4.63 9.66 13.58
C TYR A 223 5.16 9.29 12.21
N VAL A 224 4.69 8.15 11.70
CA VAL A 224 4.88 7.71 10.32
C VAL A 224 3.52 7.36 9.70
N ARG A 225 3.33 7.69 8.43
CA ARG A 225 2.14 7.30 7.67
C ARG A 225 2.19 5.81 7.32
N LEU A 226 1.19 5.07 7.74
CA LEU A 226 1.01 3.64 7.47
C LEU A 226 -0.05 3.43 6.39
N PRO A 227 -0.09 2.28 5.71
CA PRO A 227 -1.16 1.99 4.74
C PRO A 227 -2.56 2.06 5.36
N GLU A 228 -3.60 2.19 4.52
CA GLU A 228 -5.01 2.18 4.93
C GLU A 228 -5.41 3.38 5.80
N ASN A 229 -4.85 4.54 5.50
CA ASN A 229 -5.11 5.78 6.24
C ASN A 229 -4.80 5.71 7.75
N LYS A 230 -3.78 4.95 8.14
CA LYS A 230 -3.33 4.81 9.53
C LYS A 230 -2.04 5.59 9.76
N THR A 231 -1.78 5.94 11.00
CA THR A 231 -0.48 6.45 11.46
C THR A 231 -0.04 5.62 12.65
N GLY A 232 1.27 5.58 12.90
CA GLY A 232 1.83 4.94 14.09
C GLY A 232 3.09 5.66 14.53
N TYR A 233 3.58 5.35 15.72
CA TYR A 233 4.85 5.90 16.19
C TYR A 233 6.03 5.14 15.58
N LEU A 234 7.12 5.85 15.26
CA LEU A 234 8.34 5.22 14.78
C LEU A 234 8.90 4.20 15.78
N ALA A 235 8.72 4.41 17.09
CA ALA A 235 9.10 3.47 18.14
C ALA A 235 8.38 2.10 18.05
N GLU A 236 7.22 2.02 17.42
CA GLU A 236 6.40 0.79 17.32
C GLU A 236 6.72 -0.04 16.09
N VAL A 237 7.51 0.53 15.17
CA VAL A 237 7.91 -0.11 13.92
C VAL A 237 8.83 -1.28 14.24
N ARG A 238 8.47 -2.45 13.68
CA ARG A 238 9.18 -3.72 13.88
C ARG A 238 9.27 -4.51 12.58
N ALA A 239 10.15 -5.51 12.53
CA ALA A 239 10.21 -6.45 11.42
C ALA A 239 8.82 -7.03 11.10
N GLY A 240 8.46 -7.09 9.83
CA GLY A 240 7.13 -7.50 9.35
C GLY A 240 6.04 -6.43 9.41
N SER A 241 6.32 -5.25 9.99
CA SER A 241 5.39 -4.11 9.90
C SER A 241 5.23 -3.69 8.44
N ARG A 242 4.04 -3.18 8.07
CA ARG A 242 3.78 -2.63 6.73
C ARG A 242 3.89 -1.11 6.79
N MET A 243 4.80 -0.54 6.03
CA MET A 243 4.97 0.91 5.85
C MET A 243 4.38 1.34 4.51
N LEU A 244 3.95 2.59 4.43
CA LEU A 244 3.55 3.20 3.17
C LEU A 244 4.75 3.90 2.56
N ILE A 245 5.26 3.36 1.46
CA ILE A 245 6.27 4.07 0.66
C ILE A 245 5.55 5.10 -0.18
N CYS A 246 6.10 6.31 -0.25
CA CYS A 246 5.60 7.39 -1.08
C CYS A 246 6.73 7.93 -1.95
N ASP A 247 6.41 8.33 -3.17
CA ASP A 247 7.34 9.08 -4.03
C ASP A 247 6.95 10.56 -4.14
N GLU A 248 7.75 11.34 -4.86
CA GLU A 248 7.58 12.79 -5.05
C GLU A 248 6.29 13.18 -5.78
N LYS A 249 5.68 12.23 -6.51
CA LYS A 249 4.41 12.43 -7.24
C LYS A 249 3.21 11.96 -6.43
N GLY A 250 3.43 11.58 -5.17
CA GLY A 250 2.40 11.07 -4.27
C GLY A 250 1.90 9.67 -4.63
N ARG A 251 2.61 8.94 -5.50
CA ARG A 251 2.31 7.52 -5.74
C ARG A 251 2.79 6.73 -4.54
N THR A 252 1.94 5.83 -4.05
CA THR A 252 2.28 5.03 -2.87
C THR A 252 2.20 3.55 -3.13
N PHE A 253 2.85 2.77 -2.27
CA PHE A 253 2.64 1.34 -2.18
C PHE A 253 3.04 0.84 -0.79
N PRO A 254 2.36 -0.19 -0.26
CA PRO A 254 2.75 -0.79 1.00
C PRO A 254 4.00 -1.67 0.83
N LEU A 255 4.95 -1.58 1.75
CA LEU A 255 6.15 -2.42 1.78
C LEU A 255 6.42 -2.94 3.19
N ALA A 256 6.96 -4.16 3.30
CA ALA A 256 7.32 -4.73 4.59
C ALA A 256 8.64 -4.15 5.11
N VAL A 257 8.72 -4.01 6.43
CA VAL A 257 9.94 -3.63 7.15
C VAL A 257 10.75 -4.89 7.42
N GLY A 258 12.01 -4.90 7.01
CA GLY A 258 12.96 -5.95 7.38
C GLY A 258 13.45 -5.75 8.82
N ARG A 259 13.79 -4.51 9.18
CA ARG A 259 14.25 -4.14 10.52
C ARG A 259 14.02 -2.66 10.81
N ALA A 260 13.71 -2.33 12.06
CA ALA A 260 13.83 -0.96 12.58
C ALA A 260 14.99 -0.89 13.58
N LYS A 261 15.90 0.08 13.40
CA LYS A 261 17.07 0.26 14.26
C LYS A 261 16.90 1.54 15.07
N ILE A 262 16.95 1.41 16.39
CA ILE A 262 16.94 2.54 17.33
C ILE A 262 18.36 2.79 17.82
N GLU A 263 18.88 4.00 17.63
CA GLU A 263 20.23 4.38 18.06
C GLU A 263 20.33 5.84 18.50
N LYS A 264 21.22 6.12 19.46
CA LYS A 264 21.48 7.49 19.93
C LYS A 264 22.39 8.23 18.96
N ARG A 265 21.97 9.41 18.50
CA ARG A 265 22.76 10.28 17.62
C ARG A 265 22.50 11.75 17.91
N PRO A 266 23.42 12.66 17.51
CA PRO A 266 23.11 14.08 17.41
C PRO A 266 21.93 14.30 16.46
N MET A 267 20.95 15.07 16.91
CA MET A 267 19.72 15.38 16.18
C MET A 267 19.58 16.88 15.99
N LEU A 268 18.75 17.26 15.03
CA LEU A 268 18.23 18.61 14.83
C LEU A 268 16.72 18.55 14.65
N ILE A 269 16.02 19.64 14.92
CA ILE A 269 14.64 19.84 14.51
C ILE A 269 14.61 20.61 13.20
N VAL A 270 13.86 20.09 12.22
CA VAL A 270 13.51 20.82 11.00
C VAL A 270 12.13 21.42 11.20
N ARG A 271 12.00 22.74 11.01
CA ARG A 271 10.70 23.43 11.02
C ARG A 271 10.41 24.00 9.65
N ALA A 272 9.19 23.80 9.17
CA ALA A 272 8.68 24.30 7.92
C ALA A 272 7.23 24.75 8.06
N ARG A 273 6.71 25.42 7.04
CA ARG A 273 5.32 25.88 7.01
C ARG A 273 4.68 25.66 5.66
N VAL A 274 3.41 25.25 5.69
CA VAL A 274 2.50 25.30 4.53
C VAL A 274 1.44 26.35 4.85
N ASP A 275 1.48 27.48 4.14
CA ASP A 275 0.67 28.67 4.43
C ASP A 275 0.80 29.13 5.90
N THR A 276 -0.17 28.80 6.76
CA THR A 276 -0.14 29.08 8.21
C THR A 276 0.13 27.85 9.06
N ARG A 277 0.07 26.64 8.48
CA ARG A 277 0.19 25.36 9.19
C ARG A 277 1.67 25.00 9.42
N PRO A 278 2.12 24.87 10.68
CA PRO A 278 3.48 24.44 10.98
C PRO A 278 3.66 22.95 10.69
N VAL A 279 4.86 22.58 10.27
CA VAL A 279 5.31 21.19 10.08
C VAL A 279 6.69 21.07 10.72
N SER A 280 6.89 20.06 11.56
CA SER A 280 8.20 19.79 12.15
C SER A 280 8.54 18.31 12.19
N LEU A 281 9.85 18.04 12.17
CA LEU A 281 10.38 16.70 12.37
C LEU A 281 11.75 16.78 13.03
N ILE A 282 11.94 16.06 14.13
CA ILE A 282 13.27 15.83 14.72
C ILE A 282 13.97 14.70 13.96
N MET A 283 15.10 15.02 13.34
CA MET A 283 15.89 14.14 12.48
C MET A 283 17.35 14.11 12.92
N GLN A 284 18.11 13.11 12.48
CA GLN A 284 19.54 13.09 12.75
C GLN A 284 20.24 14.24 12.03
N ASN A 285 21.14 14.90 12.75
CA ASN A 285 22.03 15.90 12.20
C ASN A 285 23.20 15.22 11.47
N ALA A 286 23.01 14.87 10.19
CA ALA A 286 24.06 14.33 9.32
C ALA A 286 23.73 14.60 7.84
N GLU A 287 24.76 14.73 7.00
CA GLU A 287 24.62 15.06 5.58
C GLU A 287 23.92 13.98 4.73
N THR A 288 23.88 12.75 5.23
CA THR A 288 23.22 11.62 4.57
C THR A 288 21.71 11.63 4.79
N ILE A 289 21.21 12.47 5.71
CA ILE A 289 19.79 12.59 6.02
C ILE A 289 19.18 13.65 5.12
N ARG A 290 18.17 13.25 4.34
CA ARG A 290 17.63 14.08 3.26
C ARG A 290 16.12 14.12 3.28
N LEU A 291 15.58 15.27 2.91
CA LEU A 291 14.17 15.48 2.57
C LEU A 291 14.03 15.56 1.06
N THR A 292 12.81 15.35 0.56
CA THR A 292 12.53 15.41 -0.89
C THR A 292 12.11 16.82 -1.31
N GLN A 293 12.77 17.40 -2.30
CA GLN A 293 12.37 18.66 -2.92
C GLN A 293 11.18 18.46 -3.87
N PRO A 294 10.45 19.53 -4.27
CA PRO A 294 9.37 19.42 -5.25
C PRO A 294 9.79 18.87 -6.63
N SER A 295 11.07 18.95 -6.97
CA SER A 295 11.64 18.34 -8.18
C SER A 295 11.79 16.81 -8.07
N GLY A 296 11.68 16.24 -6.87
CA GLY A 296 12.04 14.85 -6.57
C GLY A 296 13.50 14.69 -6.12
N GLU A 297 14.33 15.72 -6.27
CA GLU A 297 15.72 15.69 -5.85
C GLU A 297 15.86 15.72 -4.32
N PRO A 298 16.89 15.08 -3.76
CA PRO A 298 17.10 15.06 -2.33
C PRO A 298 17.87 16.29 -1.85
N ILE A 299 17.47 16.87 -0.72
CA ILE A 299 18.18 17.96 -0.04
C ILE A 299 18.60 17.55 1.37
N SER A 300 19.88 17.75 1.69
CA SER A 300 20.43 17.40 3.01
C SER A 300 19.90 18.33 4.11
N VAL A 301 19.54 17.75 5.26
CA VAL A 301 19.14 18.52 6.44
C VAL A 301 20.24 19.44 6.97
N THR A 302 21.51 19.15 6.69
CA THR A 302 22.65 20.00 7.07
C THR A 302 22.85 21.21 6.16
N THR A 303 22.25 21.19 4.97
CA THR A 303 22.35 22.27 3.99
C THR A 303 21.06 23.07 3.85
N LEU A 304 19.97 22.64 4.51
CA LEU A 304 18.69 23.34 4.51
C LEU A 304 18.83 24.77 5.04
N ARG A 305 18.16 25.70 4.35
CA ARG A 305 18.12 27.11 4.69
C ARG A 305 16.67 27.60 4.74
N PRO A 306 16.39 28.65 5.53
CA PRO A 306 15.10 29.32 5.47
C PRO A 306 14.76 29.71 4.03
N GLY A 307 13.55 29.36 3.59
CA GLY A 307 13.08 29.61 2.23
C GLY A 307 13.18 28.44 1.26
N ASP A 308 13.97 27.40 1.57
CA ASP A 308 14.00 26.17 0.78
C ASP A 308 12.61 25.50 0.76
N GLU A 309 12.26 24.82 -0.33
CA GLU A 309 11.00 24.09 -0.46
C GLU A 309 11.23 22.59 -0.40
N VAL A 310 10.40 21.90 0.38
CA VAL A 310 10.37 20.43 0.51
C VAL A 310 8.94 19.92 0.41
N LEU A 311 8.79 18.64 0.07
CA LEU A 311 7.49 17.98 -0.02
C LEU A 311 7.02 17.49 1.34
N VAL A 312 5.76 17.80 1.64
CA VAL A 312 5.06 17.32 2.82
C VAL A 312 3.69 16.77 2.42
N TYR A 313 3.16 15.89 3.25
CA TYR A 313 1.76 15.46 3.21
C TYR A 313 1.04 16.05 4.42
N LEU A 314 -0.10 16.71 4.18
CA LEU A 314 -0.97 17.20 5.24
C LEU A 314 -2.20 16.29 5.33
N GLU A 315 -2.45 15.78 6.53
CA GLU A 315 -3.59 14.95 6.84
C GLU A 315 -4.70 15.81 7.46
N GLU A 316 -5.95 15.63 7.03
CA GLU A 316 -7.08 16.38 7.58
C GLU A 316 -7.74 15.66 8.78
N GLY A 317 -7.62 16.28 9.97
CA GLY A 317 -8.30 15.87 11.21
C GLY A 317 -7.36 15.24 12.26
N GLY A 318 -7.68 15.40 13.55
CA GLY A 318 -6.89 14.86 14.66
C GLY A 318 -6.91 13.33 14.72
N ARG A 319 -5.89 12.74 15.37
CA ARG A 319 -5.81 11.29 15.62
C ARG A 319 -5.60 11.02 17.11
N HIS A 320 -6.23 9.95 17.60
CA HIS A 320 -5.95 9.39 18.92
C HIS A 320 -5.50 7.94 18.70
N PHE A 321 -4.27 7.61 19.08
CA PHE A 321 -3.68 6.28 18.89
C PHE A 321 -3.74 5.76 17.44
N GLY A 322 -3.38 6.60 16.46
CA GLY A 322 -3.26 6.18 15.05
C GLY A 322 -4.57 6.05 14.27
N VAL A 323 -5.72 6.12 14.95
CA VAL A 323 -7.06 6.09 14.36
C VAL A 323 -7.58 7.52 14.17
N ARG A 324 -8.21 7.78 13.02
CA ARG A 324 -8.86 9.06 12.74
C ARG A 324 -10.06 9.23 13.69
N ILE A 325 -9.99 10.23 14.57
CA ILE A 325 -11.11 10.61 15.43
C ILE A 325 -11.44 12.07 15.12
N ARG A 326 -12.73 12.42 15.08
CA ARG A 326 -13.16 13.84 15.09
C ARG A 326 -13.00 14.41 16.50
N GLU A 327 -11.79 14.37 17.05
CA GLU A 327 -11.44 14.98 18.33
C GLU A 327 -10.34 16.02 18.14
N THR A 328 -10.41 17.09 18.94
CA THR A 328 -9.41 18.15 18.95
C THR A 328 -8.21 17.71 19.78
N VAL A 329 -7.20 17.16 19.14
CA VAL A 329 -5.90 16.87 19.76
C VAL A 329 -4.97 18.05 19.51
N THR A 330 -4.34 18.58 20.56
CA THR A 330 -3.31 19.63 20.47
C THR A 330 -1.95 19.02 20.74
N GLU A 331 -1.12 18.91 19.70
CA GLU A 331 0.27 18.47 19.75
C GLU A 331 1.18 19.73 19.69
N ARG A 332 2.27 19.79 20.47
CA ARG A 332 3.16 20.96 20.59
C ARG A 332 4.62 20.58 20.53
#